data_AF-A0A9N9XEV1-F1
#
_entry.id   AF-A0A9N9XEV1-F1
#
_cell.length_a   1.000
_cell.length_b   1.000
_cell.length_c   1.000
_cell.angle_alpha   90.00
_cell.angle_beta   90.00
_cell.angle_gamma   90.00
#
_symmetry.space_group_name_H-M   'P 1'
#
loop_
_entity.id
_entity.type
_entity.pdbx_description
1 polymer ?
#
loop_
_entity_poly.entity_id
_entity_poly.type
_entity_poly.pdbx_seq_one_letter_code
_entity_poly.pdbx_strand_id
1 'polypeptide(L)'
;MSVPLPPGTGIENIDGEQIKTLKDFLISYNKLSEFCFTDCINDFTARTIKPKEEKCALNCMEKFLKVNQRITQRFQEFQVLANESAMAAAQKLEKGAG
;
A
#
# COMPACT_ATOMS: atom_id res chain seq x y z
N MET A 1 -15.74 0.25 26.86
CA MET A 1 -14.76 -0.84 26.72
C MET A 1 -13.39 -0.23 26.56
N SER A 2 -12.74 0.08 27.67
CA SER A 2 -11.34 0.49 27.71
C SER A 2 -10.52 -0.78 27.85
N VAL A 3 -9.93 -1.26 26.74
CA VAL A 3 -9.04 -2.42 26.78
C VAL A 3 -7.75 -1.99 27.48
N PRO A 4 -7.33 -2.65 28.57
CA PRO A 4 -6.05 -2.36 29.21
C PRO A 4 -4.92 -2.72 28.25
N LEU A 5 -4.03 -1.78 27.96
CA LEU A 5 -2.85 -2.03 27.13
C LEU A 5 -1.81 -2.81 27.96
N PRO A 6 -1.21 -3.89 27.43
CA PRO A 6 -0.19 -4.65 28.15
C PRO A 6 1.06 -3.79 28.43
N PRO A 7 1.70 -3.95 29.61
CA PRO A 7 2.94 -3.28 29.93
C PRO A 7 4.07 -3.84 29.05
N GLY A 8 4.74 -2.97 28.28
CA GLY A 8 5.77 -3.36 27.31
C GLY A 8 5.56 -2.84 25.88
N THR A 9 4.50 -2.08 25.61
CA THR A 9 4.31 -1.35 24.34
C THR A 9 5.12 -0.05 24.26
N GLY A 10 6.29 -0.04 24.89
CA GLY A 10 7.24 1.06 24.77
C GLY A 10 7.76 1.14 23.35
N ILE A 11 7.56 2.30 22.70
CA ILE A 11 8.19 2.70 21.44
C ILE A 11 9.71 2.96 21.66
N GLU A 12 10.34 2.22 22.58
CA GLU A 12 11.70 2.47 23.03
C GLU A 12 12.75 1.74 22.19
N ASN A 13 12.33 0.87 21.25
CA ASN A 13 13.22 0.12 20.36
C ASN A 13 12.70 0.00 18.90
N ILE A 14 11.86 0.92 18.42
CA ILE A 14 11.37 0.85 17.04
C ILE A 14 12.40 1.48 16.11
N ASP A 15 13.06 0.62 15.33
CA ASP A 15 14.01 1.02 14.28
C ASP A 15 13.38 2.05 13.34
N GLY A 16 14.14 3.05 12.88
CA GLY A 16 13.61 4.15 12.05
C GLY A 16 12.92 3.65 10.77
N GLU A 17 13.38 2.53 10.23
CA GLU A 17 12.78 1.84 9.08
C GLU A 17 11.42 1.19 9.41
N GLN A 18 11.27 0.64 10.62
CA GLN A 18 10.00 0.07 11.09
C GLN A 18 8.96 1.18 11.31
N ILE A 19 9.37 2.34 11.85
CA ILE A 19 8.50 3.53 11.97
C ILE A 19 8.02 3.97 10.60
N LYS A 20 8.93 4.04 9.62
CA LYS A 20 8.58 4.41 8.25
C LYS A 20 7.59 3.41 7.64
N THR A 21 7.84 2.12 7.79
CA THR A 21 6.95 1.06 7.28
C THR A 21 5.55 1.15 7.88
N LEU A 22 5.46 1.36 9.20
CA LEU A 22 4.17 1.55 9.88
C LEU A 22 3.45 2.80 9.39
N LYS A 23 4.18 3.92 9.22
CA LYS A 23 3.62 5.16 8.68
C LYS A 23 3.08 4.98 7.26
N ASP A 24 3.84 4.32 6.40
CA ASP A 24 3.45 4.02 5.03
C ASP A 24 2.21 3.12 4.99
N PHE A 25 2.12 2.14 5.90
CA PHE A 25 0.93 1.31 6.09
C PHE A 25 -0.30 2.13 6.50
N LEU A 26 -0.18 3.02 7.48
CA LEU A 26 -1.30 3.85 7.96
C LEU A 26 -1.80 4.81 6.87
N ILE A 27 -0.89 5.38 6.07
CA ILE A 27 -1.25 6.21 4.92
C ILE A 27 -2.07 5.40 3.90
N SER A 28 -1.61 4.18 3.59
CA SER A 28 -2.31 3.27 2.67
C SER A 28 -3.68 2.86 3.21
N TYR A 29 -3.76 2.56 4.51
CA TYR A 29 -5.00 2.21 5.19
C TYR A 29 -6.06 3.32 5.11
N ASN A 30 -5.66 4.57 5.36
CA ASN A 30 -6.56 5.72 5.28
C ASN A 30 -7.07 5.91 3.85
N LYS A 31 -6.18 5.81 2.86
CA LYS A 31 -6.54 5.94 1.44
C LYS A 31 -7.50 4.84 1.00
N LEU A 32 -7.26 3.60 1.42
CA LEU A 32 -8.13 2.46 1.16
C LEU A 32 -9.51 2.67 1.78
N SER A 33 -9.55 3.14 3.03
CA SER A 33 -10.79 3.37 3.77
C SER A 33 -11.65 4.45 3.09
N GLU A 34 -11.05 5.57 2.70
CA GLU A 34 -11.72 6.65 1.97
C GLU A 34 -12.25 6.18 0.61
N PHE A 35 -11.44 5.43 -0.14
CA PHE A 35 -11.81 4.91 -1.45
C PHE A 35 -13.01 3.97 -1.37
N CYS A 36 -12.96 2.98 -0.47
CA CYS A 36 -14.06 2.03 -0.33
C CYS A 36 -15.31 2.67 0.30
N PHE A 37 -15.15 3.66 1.19
CA PHE A 37 -16.29 4.39 1.71
C PHE A 37 -17.04 5.12 0.58
N THR A 38 -16.30 5.87 -0.24
CA THR A 38 -16.86 6.66 -1.35
C THR A 38 -17.55 5.80 -2.40
N ASP A 39 -16.98 4.63 -2.71
CA ASP A 39 -17.53 3.73 -3.73
C ASP A 39 -18.68 2.85 -3.24
N CYS A 40 -18.69 2.46 -1.96
CA CYS A 40 -19.60 1.45 -1.45
C CYS A 40 -20.71 1.96 -0.53
N ILE A 41 -20.50 3.06 0.21
CA ILE A 41 -21.49 3.59 1.14
C ILE A 41 -22.32 4.63 0.40
N ASN A 42 -23.57 4.28 0.11
CA ASN A 42 -24.46 5.11 -0.69
C ASN A 42 -25.83 5.31 -0.05
N ASP A 43 -26.13 4.61 1.04
CA ASP A 43 -27.39 4.74 1.74
C ASP A 43 -27.21 5.37 3.12
N PHE A 44 -27.74 6.60 3.25
CA PHE A 44 -27.64 7.39 4.48
C PHE A 44 -28.96 7.45 5.26
N THR A 45 -29.88 6.50 5.02
CA THR A 45 -31.19 6.46 5.70
C THR A 45 -31.14 5.84 7.10
N ALA A 46 -30.06 5.14 7.45
CA ALA A 46 -29.87 4.52 8.76
C ALA A 46 -28.40 4.61 9.22
N ARG A 47 -28.15 4.47 10.52
CA ARG A 47 -26.79 4.41 11.09
C ARG A 47 -26.15 3.02 11.03
N THR A 48 -26.75 2.10 10.29
CA THR A 48 -26.30 0.70 10.15
C THR A 48 -25.89 0.43 8.71
N ILE A 49 -24.76 -0.24 8.52
CA ILE A 49 -24.28 -0.65 7.19
C ILE A 49 -25.21 -1.72 6.64
N LYS A 50 -25.69 -1.56 5.40
CA LYS A 50 -26.54 -2.57 4.76
C LYS A 50 -25.70 -3.77 4.29
N PRO A 51 -26.25 -4.99 4.23
CA PRO A 51 -25.50 -6.17 3.78
C PRO A 51 -24.86 -6.03 2.38
N LYS A 52 -25.48 -5.24 1.50
CA LYS A 52 -24.92 -4.92 0.17
C LYS A 52 -23.69 -4.02 0.24
N GLU A 53 -23.71 -3.02 1.12
CA GLU A 53 -22.61 -2.08 1.33
C GLU A 53 -21.43 -2.79 2.01
N GLU A 54 -21.71 -3.65 2.99
CA GLU A 54 -20.70 -4.49 3.65
C GLU A 54 -19.99 -5.41 2.63
N LYS A 55 -20.77 -6.13 1.81
CA LYS A 55 -20.21 -6.99 0.76
C LYS A 55 -19.40 -6.18 -0.27
N CYS A 56 -19.86 -4.97 -0.61
CA CYS A 56 -19.11 -4.07 -1.49
C CYS A 56 -17.77 -3.68 -0.87
N ALA A 57 -17.75 -3.24 0.40
CA ALA A 57 -16.53 -2.80 1.08
C ALA A 57 -15.49 -3.93 1.17
N LEU A 58 -15.90 -5.16 1.48
CA LEU A 58 -15.02 -6.33 1.50
C LEU A 58 -14.41 -6.61 0.11
N ASN A 59 -15.23 -6.59 -0.93
CA ASN A 59 -14.76 -6.79 -2.31
C ASN A 59 -13.84 -5.65 -2.77
N CYS A 60 -14.17 -4.41 -2.39
CA CYS A 60 -13.36 -3.23 -2.68
C CYS A 60 -11.96 -3.37 -2.08
N MET A 61 -11.88 -3.74 -0.80
CA MET A 61 -10.62 -3.99 -0.11
C MET A 61 -9.80 -5.07 -0.83
N GLU A 62 -10.38 -6.23 -1.09
CA GLU A 62 -9.69 -7.33 -1.76
C GLU A 62 -9.18 -6.92 -3.15
N LYS A 63 -10.02 -6.23 -3.92
CA LYS A 63 -9.67 -5.74 -5.26
C LYS A 63 -8.54 -4.72 -5.18
N PHE A 64 -8.59 -3.76 -4.25
CA PHE A 64 -7.54 -2.76 -4.07
C PHE A 64 -6.19 -3.43 -3.77
N LEU A 65 -6.15 -4.38 -2.82
CA LEU A 65 -4.91 -5.07 -2.47
C LEU A 65 -4.35 -5.87 -3.64
N LYS A 66 -5.20 -6.61 -4.37
CA LYS A 66 -4.77 -7.36 -5.57
C LYS A 66 -4.25 -6.45 -6.68
N VAL A 67 -4.89 -5.29 -6.89
CA VAL A 67 -4.44 -4.31 -7.88
C VAL A 67 -3.09 -3.73 -7.48
N ASN A 68 -2.92 -3.31 -6.23
CA ASN A 68 -1.63 -2.78 -5.76
C ASN A 68 -0.50 -3.81 -5.91
N GLN A 69 -0.73 -5.08 -5.55
CA GLN A 69 0.27 -6.14 -5.76
C GLN A 69 0.65 -6.30 -7.23
N ARG A 70 -0.35 -6.33 -8.14
CA ARG A 70 -0.10 -6.44 -9.59
C ARG A 70 0.66 -5.23 -10.14
N ILE A 71 0.30 -4.02 -9.71
CA ILE A 71 1.00 -2.80 -10.11
C ILE A 71 2.46 -2.86 -9.64
N THR A 72 2.72 -3.21 -8.38
CA THR A 72 4.07 -3.35 -7.84
C THR A 72 4.89 -4.36 -8.63
N GLN A 73 4.30 -5.52 -8.98
CA GLN A 73 4.97 -6.53 -9.81
C GLN A 73 5.40 -5.96 -11.17
N ARG A 74 4.50 -5.30 -11.89
CA ARG A 74 4.82 -4.71 -13.20
C ARG A 74 5.80 -3.55 -13.10
N PHE A 75 5.73 -2.76 -12.04
CA PHE A 75 6.68 -1.69 -11.78
C PHE A 75 8.09 -2.22 -11.54
N GLN A 76 8.23 -3.30 -10.76
CA GLN A 76 9.51 -3.97 -10.54
C GLN A 76 10.10 -4.54 -11.84
N GLU A 77 9.27 -5.21 -12.66
CA GLU A 77 9.69 -5.70 -13.98
C GLU A 77 10.24 -4.56 -14.86
N PHE A 78 9.55 -3.43 -14.90
CA PHE A 78 10.00 -2.25 -15.65
C PHE A 78 11.30 -1.67 -15.10
N GLN A 79 11.44 -1.60 -13.78
CA GLN A 79 12.63 -1.05 -13.14
C GLN A 79 13.88 -1.90 -13.42
N VAL A 80 13.75 -3.23 -13.46
CA VAL A 80 14.84 -4.13 -13.85
C VAL A 80 15.27 -3.87 -15.29
N LEU A 81 14.32 -3.83 -16.24
CA LEU A 81 14.62 -3.60 -17.66
C LEU A 81 15.29 -2.23 -17.89
N ALA A 82 14.78 -1.18 -17.22
CA ALA A 82 15.36 0.16 -17.30
C ALA A 82 16.80 0.16 -16.77
N ASN A 83 17.06 -0.50 -15.64
CA ASN A 83 18.39 -0.59 -15.05
C ASN A 83 19.37 -1.36 -15.96
N GLU A 84 18.96 -2.49 -16.56
CA GLU A 84 19.78 -3.24 -17.52
C GLU A 84 20.16 -2.38 -18.73
N SER A 85 19.20 -1.64 -19.29
CA SER A 85 19.45 -0.75 -20.42
C SER A 85 20.40 0.39 -20.07
N ALA A 86 20.28 0.95 -18.87
CA ALA A 86 21.15 2.00 -18.37
C ALA A 86 22.59 1.50 -18.15
N MET A 87 22.76 0.30 -17.56
CA MET A 87 24.08 -0.31 -17.40
C MET A 87 24.73 -0.65 -18.74
N ALA A 88 23.96 -1.16 -19.71
CA ALA A 88 24.47 -1.44 -21.06
C ALA A 88 24.89 -0.15 -21.80
N ALA A 89 24.16 0.96 -21.62
CA ALA A 89 24.53 2.25 -22.16
C ALA A 89 25.81 2.81 -21.51
N ALA A 90 25.96 2.69 -20.19
CA ALA A 90 27.16 3.08 -19.47
C ALA A 90 28.40 2.31 -19.95
N GLN A 91 28.30 0.98 -20.12
CA GLN A 91 29.40 0.16 -20.62
C GLN A 91 29.84 0.51 -22.06
N LYS A 92 28.90 0.95 -22.91
CA LYS A 92 29.22 1.38 -24.29
C LYS A 92 29.97 2.71 -24.31
N LEU A 93 29.65 3.63 -23.39
CA LEU A 93 30.37 4.89 -23.24
C LEU A 93 31.81 4.68 -22.73
N GLU A 94 32.00 3.78 -21.76
CA GLU A 94 33.34 3.44 -21.26
C GLU A 94 34.24 2.78 -22.32
N LYS A 95 33.68 1.91 -23.17
CA LYS A 95 34.44 1.24 -24.25
C LYS A 95 34.72 2.14 -25.47
N GLY A 96 34.02 3.25 -25.63
CA GLY A 96 34.19 4.19 -26.74
C GLY A 96 35.15 5.35 -26.47
N ALA A 97 35.65 5.49 -25.23
CA ALA A 97 36.57 6.55 -24.82
C ALA A 97 38.05 6.13 -24.86
N GLY A 98 38.37 4.99 -25.49
CA GLY A 98 39.74 4.46 -25.66
C GLY A 98 40.24 4.56 -27.09
#